data_AF-A0A932FVL2-F1
#
_entry.id   AF-A0A932FVL2-F1
#
_cell.length_a   1.000
_cell.length_b   1.000
_cell.length_c   1.000
_cell.angle_alpha   90.00
_cell.angle_beta   90.00
_cell.angle_gamma   90.00
#
_symmetry.space_group_name_H-M   'P 1'
#
loop_
_entity.id
_entity.type
_entity.pdbx_description
1 polymer ?
#
loop_
_entity_poly.entity_id
_entity_poly.type
_entity_poly.pdbx_seq_one_letter_code
_entity_poly.pdbx_strand_id
1 'polypeptide(L)'
;QDFYQLARERLRPGGVMCQWIQGYLMSSNDFKSLVHTFLQAFPRASLWEVSVGGDYLLIGMRDGWAQDYRSLRARAGSPAIRKDLAFVGLVDPVDLLGLFVMNEREMAAYAGRAPIHTDDNIHLEFSAPVSVYQPTQLVLLEELHPYRRTALSLGLQWKGEKATLQEILTRIHQARQHTVFGMAQMQLGYGRQALEEFEQAIALNPRDFQANYFLGDLAVTWGEHHLRQGMIGGAIDLYRRVLQANPRLAEVHYLLAQAYETIGQKELAQQAYREALRFNPAIKAQKTAR
;
A
#
# COMPACT_ATOMS: atom_id res chain seq x y z
N GLN A 1 6.05 15.78 22.96
CA GLN A 1 4.86 15.13 23.55
C GLN A 1 3.70 16.13 23.63
N ASP A 2 4.01 17.39 23.94
CA ASP A 2 3.10 18.48 24.24
C ASP A 2 2.06 18.72 23.12
N PHE A 3 2.48 18.70 21.85
CA PHE A 3 1.54 18.85 20.73
C PHE A 3 0.45 17.76 20.70
N TYR A 4 0.81 16.48 20.83
CA TYR A 4 -0.18 15.39 20.74
C TYR A 4 -1.10 15.33 21.96
N GLN A 5 -0.59 15.64 23.16
CA GLN A 5 -1.42 15.76 24.36
C GLN A 5 -2.45 16.88 24.20
N LEU A 6 -1.99 18.05 23.75
CA LEU A 6 -2.84 19.21 23.48
C LEU A 6 -3.90 18.90 22.40
N ALA A 7 -3.53 18.18 21.35
CA ALA A 7 -4.46 17.73 20.32
C ALA A 7 -5.53 16.81 20.92
N ARG A 8 -5.15 15.83 21.76
CA ARG A 8 -6.09 14.92 22.43
C ARG A 8 -7.09 15.66 23.31
N GLU A 9 -6.63 16.63 24.11
CA GLU A 9 -7.48 17.40 25.03
C GLU A 9 -8.55 18.22 24.30
N ARG A 10 -8.29 18.63 23.05
CA ARG A 10 -9.26 19.35 22.22
C ARG A 10 -10.25 18.45 21.49
N LEU A 11 -10.06 17.13 21.48
CA LEU A 11 -11.00 16.22 20.84
C LEU A 11 -12.30 16.14 21.65
N ARG A 12 -13.43 16.16 20.94
CA ARG A 12 -14.76 15.83 21.49
C ARG A 12 -14.83 14.32 21.82
N PRO A 13 -15.84 13.88 22.59
CA PRO A 13 -16.10 12.44 22.75
C PRO A 13 -16.20 11.71 21.42
N GLY A 14 -15.46 10.62 21.29
CA GLY A 14 -15.34 9.86 20.04
C GLY A 14 -14.56 10.55 18.91
N GLY A 15 -13.90 11.68 19.18
CA GLY A 15 -13.04 12.38 18.25
C GLY A 15 -11.77 11.60 17.93
N VAL A 16 -11.22 11.86 16.73
CA VAL A 16 -10.01 11.20 16.22
C VAL A 16 -8.97 12.22 15.80
N MET A 17 -7.70 11.90 16.04
CA MET A 17 -6.55 12.57 15.44
C MET A 17 -5.95 11.64 14.39
N CYS A 18 -5.62 12.18 13.22
CA CYS A 18 -4.92 11.49 12.15
C CYS A 18 -3.64 12.25 11.84
N GLN A 19 -2.50 11.57 11.96
CA GLN A 19 -1.18 12.12 11.64
C GLN A 19 -0.55 11.28 10.55
N TRP A 20 -0.16 11.92 9.45
CA TRP A 20 0.67 11.29 8.43
C TRP A 20 2.13 11.21 8.89
N ILE A 21 2.78 10.09 8.63
CA ILE A 21 4.23 9.90 8.80
C ILE A 21 4.77 9.15 7.57
N GLN A 22 5.97 9.50 7.14
CA GLN A 22 6.69 8.79 6.08
C GLN A 22 7.40 7.54 6.63
N GLY A 23 7.55 6.51 5.81
CA GLY A 23 8.33 5.30 6.07
C GLY A 23 9.64 5.22 5.27
N TYR A 24 9.99 6.32 4.60
CA TYR A 24 11.20 6.50 3.81
C TYR A 24 12.02 7.69 4.34
N LEU A 25 13.31 7.74 4.00
CA LEU A 25 14.24 8.81 4.40
C LEU A 25 14.31 9.01 5.93
N MET A 26 14.04 7.96 6.70
CA MET A 26 14.00 7.98 8.16
C MET A 26 14.45 6.62 8.68
N SER A 27 15.22 6.60 9.77
CA SER A 27 15.68 5.35 10.37
C SER A 27 14.51 4.58 11.01
N SER A 28 14.64 3.26 11.14
CA SER A 28 13.64 2.48 11.87
C SER A 28 13.48 2.96 13.33
N ASN A 29 14.58 3.39 13.96
CA ASN A 29 14.53 3.90 15.34
C ASN A 29 13.72 5.20 15.45
N ASP A 30 13.85 6.09 14.46
CA ASP A 30 13.05 7.31 14.39
C ASP A 30 11.56 7.00 14.12
N PHE A 31 11.27 6.02 13.25
CA PHE A 31 9.89 5.55 13.04
C PHE A 31 9.30 5.00 14.35
N LYS A 32 10.04 4.16 15.08
CA LYS A 32 9.63 3.66 16.41
C LYS A 32 9.44 4.79 17.42
N SER A 33 10.31 5.80 17.40
CA SER A 33 10.20 6.98 18.26
C SER A 33 8.91 7.76 17.99
N LEU A 34 8.54 7.97 16.72
CA LEU A 34 7.27 8.58 16.34
C LEU A 34 6.07 7.76 16.84
N VAL A 35 6.08 6.44 16.60
CA VAL A 35 5.02 5.53 17.07
C VAL A 35 4.91 5.56 18.59
N HIS A 36 6.04 5.50 19.31
CA HIS A 36 6.07 5.54 20.77
C HIS A 36 5.51 6.87 21.30
N THR A 37 5.98 7.98 20.75
CA THR A 37 5.57 9.33 21.14
C THR A 37 4.06 9.52 20.95
N PHE A 38 3.52 9.03 19.83
CA PHE A 38 2.09 9.11 19.55
C PHE A 38 1.27 8.27 20.54
N LEU A 39 1.71 7.04 20.84
CA LEU A 39 1.04 6.16 21.80
C LEU A 39 0.99 6.72 23.22
N GLN A 40 2.02 7.44 23.65
CA GLN A 40 2.04 8.09 24.96
C GLN A 40 0.95 9.14 25.10
N ALA A 41 0.64 9.86 24.02
CA ALA A 41 -0.49 10.78 23.98
C ALA A 41 -1.82 10.06 23.73
N PHE A 42 -1.85 9.06 22.85
CA PHE A 42 -3.06 8.31 22.48
C PHE A 42 -2.93 6.82 22.82
N PRO A 43 -3.33 6.39 24.04
CA PRO A 43 -3.32 4.98 24.42
C PRO A 43 -4.24 4.09 23.57
N ARG A 44 -5.17 4.72 22.84
CA ARG A 44 -6.07 4.06 21.88
C ARG A 44 -5.68 4.53 20.48
N ALA A 45 -4.72 3.85 19.86
CA ALA A 45 -4.20 4.22 18.55
C ALA A 45 -4.10 3.03 17.60
N SER A 46 -3.91 3.32 16.32
CA SER A 46 -3.71 2.35 15.27
C SER A 46 -2.78 2.91 14.20
N LEU A 47 -2.03 2.02 13.56
CA LEU A 47 -1.14 2.34 12.43
C LEU A 47 -1.74 1.78 11.14
N TRP A 48 -1.71 2.59 10.10
CA TRP A 48 -2.24 2.27 8.77
C TRP A 48 -1.18 2.57 7.72
N GLU A 49 -1.10 1.76 6.67
CA GLU A 49 -0.13 1.90 5.58
C GLU A 49 -0.88 2.22 4.28
N VAL A 50 -0.71 3.45 3.80
CA VAL A 50 -1.37 3.96 2.59
C VAL A 50 -0.63 3.55 1.34
N SER A 51 0.71 3.48 1.38
CA SER A 51 1.57 2.98 0.31
C SER A 51 2.60 2.02 0.92
N VAL A 52 2.83 0.87 0.29
CA VAL A 52 3.70 -0.21 0.81
C VAL A 52 5.10 0.35 1.02
N GLY A 53 5.53 0.38 2.28
CA GLY A 53 6.81 0.99 2.69
C GLY A 53 6.87 2.51 2.51
N GLY A 54 5.82 3.15 2.01
CA GLY A 54 5.80 4.57 1.71
C GLY A 54 5.22 5.36 2.87
N ASP A 55 3.93 5.64 2.81
CA ASP A 55 3.21 6.53 3.71
C ASP A 55 2.39 5.75 4.73
N TYR A 56 2.43 6.23 5.97
CA TYR A 56 1.67 5.68 7.08
C TYR A 56 0.80 6.74 7.75
N LEU A 57 -0.29 6.30 8.37
CA LEU A 57 -1.16 7.12 9.19
C LEU A 57 -1.20 6.56 10.61
N LEU A 58 -0.91 7.44 11.57
CA LEU A 58 -1.17 7.23 12.98
C LEU A 58 -2.57 7.78 13.28
N ILE A 59 -3.48 6.90 13.67
CA ILE A 59 -4.85 7.27 14.03
C ILE A 59 -5.05 7.05 15.53
N GLY A 60 -5.21 8.14 16.27
CA GLY A 60 -5.42 8.18 17.71
C GLY A 60 -6.87 8.56 18.05
N MET A 61 -7.47 7.84 18.98
CA MET A 61 -8.82 8.10 19.47
C MET A 61 -8.79 8.57 20.91
N ARG A 62 -9.73 9.45 21.28
CA ARG A 62 -9.84 9.93 22.65
C ARG A 62 -10.34 8.83 23.61
N ASP A 63 -11.44 8.18 23.25
CA ASP A 63 -12.17 7.25 24.13
C ASP A 63 -12.19 5.80 23.59
N GLY A 64 -11.46 5.53 22.49
CA GLY A 64 -11.32 4.20 21.89
C GLY A 64 -12.24 3.89 20.70
N TRP A 65 -12.04 2.70 20.11
CA TRP A 65 -12.78 2.17 18.97
C TRP A 65 -14.12 1.58 19.45
N ALA A 66 -15.21 2.32 19.28
CA ALA A 66 -16.58 1.85 19.56
C ALA A 66 -17.45 1.77 18.29
N GLN A 67 -16.81 1.61 17.12
CA GLN A 67 -17.50 1.68 15.83
C GLN A 67 -18.00 0.29 15.40
N ASP A 68 -19.24 0.25 14.95
CA ASP A 68 -19.82 -0.90 14.27
C ASP A 68 -19.50 -0.84 12.76
N TYR A 69 -19.18 -1.98 12.16
CA TYR A 69 -18.83 -2.04 10.73
C TYR A 69 -20.02 -1.63 9.83
N ARG A 70 -21.28 -1.81 10.23
CA ARG A 70 -22.45 -1.32 9.48
C ARG A 70 -22.44 0.21 9.41
N SER A 71 -22.09 0.90 10.48
CA SER A 71 -21.96 2.36 10.53
C SER A 71 -20.78 2.84 9.68
N LEU A 72 -19.65 2.13 9.70
CA LEU A 72 -18.53 2.40 8.79
C LEU A 72 -18.99 2.29 7.32
N ARG A 73 -19.67 1.21 6.97
CA ARG A 73 -20.20 0.96 5.63
C ARG A 73 -21.23 2.01 5.21
N ALA A 74 -22.13 2.39 6.11
CA ALA A 74 -23.12 3.44 5.85
C ALA A 74 -22.45 4.79 5.57
N ARG A 75 -21.44 5.17 6.35
CA ARG A 75 -20.68 6.42 6.13
C ARG A 75 -19.90 6.38 4.83
N ALA A 76 -19.16 5.30 4.55
CA ALA A 76 -18.46 5.11 3.28
C ALA A 76 -19.42 5.11 2.06
N GLY A 77 -20.69 4.75 2.28
CA GLY A 77 -21.74 4.81 1.28
C GLY A 77 -22.20 6.24 0.94
N SER A 78 -21.89 7.26 1.74
CA SER A 78 -22.23 8.66 1.42
C SER A 78 -21.59 9.10 0.10
N PRO A 79 -22.30 9.80 -0.80
CA PRO A 79 -21.76 10.19 -2.11
C PRO A 79 -20.44 10.98 -2.03
N ALA A 80 -20.31 11.89 -1.07
CA ALA A 80 -19.10 12.68 -0.89
C ALA A 80 -17.92 11.80 -0.46
N ILE A 81 -18.11 10.99 0.59
CA ILE A 81 -17.07 10.10 1.11
C ILE A 81 -16.68 9.06 0.06
N ARG A 82 -17.66 8.48 -0.65
CA ARG A 82 -17.41 7.51 -1.71
C ARG A 82 -16.58 8.11 -2.85
N LYS A 83 -16.84 9.36 -3.23
CA LYS A 83 -16.06 10.06 -4.25
C LYS A 83 -14.61 10.23 -3.82
N ASP A 84 -14.38 10.68 -2.58
CA ASP A 84 -13.04 10.90 -2.04
C ASP A 84 -12.27 9.59 -1.88
N LEU A 85 -12.92 8.52 -1.42
CA LEU A 85 -12.31 7.19 -1.33
C LEU A 85 -11.99 6.60 -2.71
N ALA A 86 -12.90 6.75 -3.67
CA ALA A 86 -12.69 6.26 -5.03
C ALA A 86 -11.52 6.97 -5.73
N PHE A 87 -11.27 8.24 -5.42
CA PHE A 87 -10.12 8.99 -5.94
C PHE A 87 -8.78 8.33 -5.56
N VAL A 88 -8.70 7.73 -4.36
CA VAL A 88 -7.51 7.00 -3.88
C VAL A 88 -7.62 5.48 -4.10
N GLY A 89 -8.55 5.03 -4.94
CA GLY A 89 -8.69 3.61 -5.30
C GLY A 89 -9.41 2.75 -4.25
N LEU A 90 -10.00 3.34 -3.22
CA LEU A 90 -10.77 2.64 -2.19
C LEU A 90 -12.25 2.66 -2.56
N VAL A 91 -12.83 1.50 -2.89
CA VAL A 91 -14.21 1.43 -3.43
C VAL A 91 -15.16 0.78 -2.43
N ASP A 92 -14.68 -0.19 -1.67
CA ASP A 92 -15.40 -0.83 -0.57
C ASP A 92 -14.75 -0.47 0.78
N PRO A 93 -15.53 -0.30 1.86
CA PRO A 93 -14.98 -0.12 3.20
C PRO A 93 -13.95 -1.18 3.63
N VAL A 94 -14.03 -2.41 3.11
CA VAL A 94 -12.99 -3.43 3.40
C VAL A 94 -11.63 -3.08 2.80
N ASP A 95 -11.58 -2.30 1.72
CA ASP A 95 -10.33 -1.84 1.10
C ASP A 95 -9.58 -0.91 2.09
N LEU A 96 -10.31 -0.01 2.76
CA LEU A 96 -9.77 0.84 3.81
C LEU A 96 -9.24 -0.01 4.98
N LEU A 97 -10.02 -1.00 5.43
CA LEU A 97 -9.60 -1.93 6.49
C LEU A 97 -8.37 -2.76 6.09
N GLY A 98 -8.13 -2.97 4.79
CA GLY A 98 -6.93 -3.62 4.27
C GLY A 98 -5.65 -2.81 4.48
N LEU A 99 -5.76 -1.48 4.67
CA LEU A 99 -4.62 -0.62 4.97
C LEU A 99 -4.17 -0.71 6.44
N PHE A 100 -4.94 -1.38 7.29
CA PHE A 100 -4.60 -1.53 8.70
C PHE A 100 -3.33 -2.37 8.87
N VAL A 101 -2.41 -1.86 9.70
CA VAL A 101 -1.15 -2.55 10.04
C VAL A 101 -1.27 -3.16 11.43
N MET A 102 -1.55 -2.36 12.45
CA MET A 102 -1.50 -2.80 13.85
C MET A 102 -2.30 -1.89 14.78
N ASN A 103 -2.77 -2.46 15.91
CA ASN A 103 -3.47 -1.73 16.97
C ASN A 103 -2.47 -1.26 18.04
N GLU A 104 -2.97 -0.61 19.10
CA GLU A 104 -2.15 -0.05 20.18
C GLU A 104 -1.22 -1.07 20.86
N ARG A 105 -1.64 -2.33 20.98
CA ARG A 105 -0.86 -3.39 21.63
C ARG A 105 0.35 -3.75 20.79
N GLU A 106 0.13 -4.02 19.51
CA GLU A 106 1.21 -4.33 18.58
C GLU A 106 2.11 -3.11 18.33
N MET A 107 1.56 -1.89 18.29
CA MET A 107 2.36 -0.65 18.22
C MET A 107 3.27 -0.51 19.44
N ALA A 108 2.78 -0.78 20.65
CA ALA A 108 3.60 -0.70 21.87
C ALA A 108 4.71 -1.76 21.88
N ALA A 109 4.41 -2.98 21.40
CA ALA A 109 5.41 -4.03 21.28
C ALA A 109 6.49 -3.69 20.23
N TYR A 110 6.09 -3.14 19.08
CA TYR A 110 7.00 -2.71 18.02
C TYR A 110 7.89 -1.53 18.42
N ALA A 111 7.29 -0.50 19.03
CA ALA A 111 8.00 0.71 19.43
C ALA A 111 8.91 0.47 20.65
N GLY A 112 8.55 -0.48 21.50
CA GLY A 112 9.37 -0.92 22.64
C GLY A 112 9.73 0.24 23.57
N ARG A 113 11.04 0.48 23.71
CA ARG A 113 11.60 1.59 24.53
C ARG A 113 12.28 2.65 23.68
N ALA A 114 11.84 2.84 22.44
CA ALA A 114 12.35 3.90 21.58
C ALA A 114 12.29 5.26 22.30
N PRO A 115 13.22 6.19 22.04
CA PRO A 115 13.17 7.51 22.65
C PRO A 115 11.85 8.21 22.28
N ILE A 116 11.39 9.11 23.15
CA ILE A 116 10.20 9.93 22.88
C ILE A 116 10.66 11.28 22.30
N HIS A 117 9.93 11.75 21.31
CA HIS A 117 10.10 13.06 20.70
C HIS A 117 9.32 14.12 21.49
N THR A 118 10.03 15.16 21.93
CA THR A 118 9.43 16.33 22.60
C THR A 118 9.94 17.61 21.98
N ASP A 119 9.22 18.70 22.24
CA ASP A 119 9.57 20.02 21.74
C ASP A 119 10.95 20.44 22.30
N ASP A 120 11.31 19.97 23.50
CA ASP A 120 12.64 20.12 24.11
C ASP A 120 13.68 19.05 23.67
N ASN A 121 13.26 18.04 22.91
CA ASN A 121 14.12 16.94 22.44
C ASN A 121 13.82 16.59 20.97
N ILE A 122 14.18 17.53 20.10
CA ILE A 122 14.00 17.51 18.64
C ILE A 122 14.97 16.56 17.91
N HIS A 123 15.22 15.37 18.46
CA HIS A 123 16.21 14.43 17.90
C HIS A 123 15.97 14.08 16.43
N LEU A 124 14.71 14.05 15.97
CA LEU A 124 14.33 13.75 14.59
C LEU A 124 14.92 14.76 13.58
N GLU A 125 15.04 16.03 13.96
CA GLU A 125 15.62 17.07 13.08
C GLU A 125 17.10 16.81 12.80
N PHE A 126 17.79 16.12 13.71
CA PHE A 126 19.21 15.79 13.59
C PHE A 126 19.44 14.39 13.01
N SER A 127 18.57 13.42 13.27
CA SER A 127 18.71 12.04 12.77
C SER A 127 18.16 11.84 11.35
N ALA A 128 17.09 12.55 10.98
CA ALA A 128 16.47 12.39 9.66
C ALA A 128 17.42 12.68 8.49
N PRO A 129 18.25 13.76 8.49
CA PRO A 129 19.19 14.03 7.40
C PRO A 129 20.20 12.91 7.15
N VAL A 130 20.57 12.15 8.19
CA VAL A 130 21.50 11.00 8.07
C VAL A 130 20.85 9.84 7.31
N SER A 131 19.54 9.70 7.42
CA SER A 131 18.77 8.59 6.85
C SER A 131 18.43 8.77 5.36
N VAL A 132 18.67 9.95 4.80
CA VAL A 132 18.31 10.31 3.41
C VAL A 132 18.96 9.39 2.38
N TYR A 133 20.16 8.89 2.65
CA TYR A 133 20.92 8.07 1.70
C TYR A 133 20.92 6.57 2.04
N GLN A 134 20.09 6.14 3.00
CA GLN A 134 20.06 4.77 3.47
C GLN A 134 18.81 4.02 2.95
N PRO A 135 18.91 2.71 2.63
CA PRO A 135 17.79 1.89 2.17
C PRO A 135 16.87 1.50 3.34
N THR A 136 16.27 2.50 3.98
CA THR A 136 15.50 2.38 5.22
C THR A 136 14.14 1.71 5.04
N GLN A 137 13.57 1.81 3.84
CA GLN A 137 12.23 1.30 3.52
C GLN A 137 12.10 -0.22 3.68
N LEU A 138 13.07 -1.00 3.18
CA LEU A 138 13.06 -2.47 3.31
C LEU A 138 13.21 -2.90 4.76
N VAL A 139 14.11 -2.25 5.50
CA VAL A 139 14.33 -2.50 6.93
C VAL A 139 13.04 -2.27 7.71
N LEU A 140 12.35 -1.16 7.44
CA LEU A 140 11.07 -0.87 8.08
C LEU A 140 10.01 -1.94 7.78
N LEU A 141 9.89 -2.38 6.53
CA LEU A 141 8.91 -3.40 6.15
C LEU A 141 9.18 -4.75 6.82
N GLU A 142 10.44 -5.17 6.86
CA GLU A 142 10.88 -6.38 7.55
C GLU A 142 10.54 -6.31 9.05
N GLU A 143 10.85 -5.18 9.69
CA GLU A 143 10.59 -5.02 11.12
C GLU A 143 9.11 -4.91 11.48
N LEU A 144 8.27 -4.37 10.59
CA LEU A 144 6.82 -4.28 10.83
C LEU A 144 6.12 -5.63 10.61
N HIS A 145 6.66 -6.51 9.77
CA HIS A 145 6.01 -7.76 9.37
C HIS A 145 5.48 -8.62 10.54
N PRO A 146 6.24 -8.88 11.64
CA PRO A 146 5.76 -9.69 12.77
C PRO A 146 4.59 -9.06 13.54
N TYR A 147 4.42 -7.75 13.43
CA TYR A 147 3.42 -6.96 14.15
C TYR A 147 2.16 -6.71 13.31
N ARG A 148 2.18 -7.04 12.01
CA ARG A 148 1.00 -6.87 11.17
C ARG A 148 -0.15 -7.75 11.63
N ARG A 149 -1.35 -7.18 11.66
CA ARG A 149 -2.60 -7.84 12.04
C ARG A 149 -3.68 -7.52 11.03
N THR A 150 -4.76 -8.30 11.06
CA THR A 150 -5.99 -7.94 10.35
C THR A 150 -6.74 -6.88 11.14
N ALA A 151 -7.53 -6.06 10.46
CA ALA A 151 -8.39 -5.05 11.10
C ALA A 151 -9.42 -5.64 12.09
N LEU A 152 -9.57 -6.97 12.15
CA LEU A 152 -10.34 -7.64 13.19
C LEU A 152 -9.81 -7.35 14.60
N SER A 153 -8.51 -7.06 14.74
CA SER A 153 -7.90 -6.74 16.02
C SER A 153 -8.29 -5.35 16.56
N LEU A 154 -8.99 -4.52 15.77
CA LEU A 154 -9.56 -3.24 16.21
C LEU A 154 -10.79 -3.41 17.12
N GLY A 155 -11.30 -4.63 17.29
CA GLY A 155 -12.49 -4.87 18.10
C GLY A 155 -13.79 -4.37 17.45
N LEU A 156 -13.82 -4.33 16.11
CA LEU A 156 -14.99 -3.95 15.31
C LEU A 156 -16.24 -4.72 15.76
N GLN A 157 -17.25 -3.98 16.25
CA GLN A 157 -18.55 -4.58 16.56
C GLN A 157 -19.30 -4.89 15.27
N TRP A 158 -20.03 -5.99 15.27
CA TRP A 158 -20.69 -6.41 14.05
C TRP A 158 -21.94 -7.26 14.27
N LYS A 159 -22.97 -6.98 13.46
CA LYS A 159 -24.26 -7.69 13.44
C LYS A 159 -24.47 -8.28 12.03
N GLY A 160 -24.27 -9.59 11.85
CA GLY A 160 -24.38 -10.36 10.58
C GLY A 160 -23.78 -11.79 10.65
N GLU A 161 -23.46 -12.42 9.50
CA GLU A 161 -22.64 -13.67 9.33
C GLU A 161 -21.08 -13.57 9.53
N LYS A 162 -20.58 -13.76 10.77
CA LYS A 162 -19.26 -13.20 11.19
C LYS A 162 -18.09 -13.81 10.43
N ALA A 163 -18.31 -15.02 9.95
CA ALA A 163 -17.43 -15.75 9.06
C ALA A 163 -17.07 -14.96 7.80
N THR A 164 -18.04 -14.33 7.14
CA THR A 164 -17.83 -13.74 5.80
C THR A 164 -16.90 -12.53 5.84
N LEU A 165 -17.06 -11.61 6.79
CA LEU A 165 -16.17 -10.45 6.91
C LEU A 165 -14.77 -10.86 7.41
N GLN A 166 -14.70 -11.83 8.32
CA GLN A 166 -13.43 -12.38 8.80
C GLN A 166 -12.64 -13.03 7.66
N GLU A 167 -13.31 -13.79 6.79
CA GLU A 167 -12.70 -14.40 5.62
C GLU A 167 -12.20 -13.32 4.65
N ILE A 168 -13.04 -12.32 4.34
CA ILE A 168 -12.66 -11.20 3.46
C ILE A 168 -11.42 -10.47 4.00
N LEU A 169 -11.42 -10.09 5.28
CA LEU A 169 -10.29 -9.35 5.87
C LEU A 169 -9.02 -10.20 5.99
N THR A 170 -9.17 -11.51 6.25
CA THR A 170 -8.03 -12.44 6.23
C THR A 170 -7.43 -12.52 4.82
N ARG A 171 -8.27 -12.67 3.79
CA ARG A 171 -7.84 -12.73 2.39
C ARG A 171 -7.16 -11.44 1.94
N ILE A 172 -7.74 -10.28 2.26
CA ILE A 172 -7.13 -8.97 1.97
C ILE A 172 -5.79 -8.81 2.68
N HIS A 173 -5.70 -9.24 3.94
CA HIS A 173 -4.44 -9.19 4.67
C HIS A 173 -3.36 -10.09 4.06
N GLN A 174 -3.73 -11.30 3.62
CA GLN A 174 -2.82 -12.20 2.89
C GLN A 174 -2.37 -11.59 1.57
N ALA A 175 -3.30 -11.06 0.76
CA ALA A 175 -2.97 -10.32 -0.46
C ALA A 175 -1.99 -9.17 -0.20
N ARG A 176 -2.18 -8.46 0.92
CA ARG A 176 -1.29 -7.37 1.32
C ARG A 176 0.11 -7.86 1.67
N GLN A 177 0.24 -9.01 2.35
CA GLN A 177 1.55 -9.60 2.62
C GLN A 177 2.29 -9.94 1.31
N HIS A 178 1.61 -10.60 0.38
CA HIS A 178 2.17 -10.89 -0.95
C HIS A 178 2.59 -9.59 -1.68
N THR A 179 1.79 -8.53 -1.60
CA THR A 179 2.16 -7.23 -2.18
C THR A 179 3.43 -6.65 -1.57
N VAL A 180 3.58 -6.73 -0.24
CA VAL A 180 4.78 -6.28 0.48
C VAL A 180 6.00 -7.11 0.08
N PHE A 181 5.88 -8.44 0.04
CA PHE A 181 6.97 -9.33 -0.38
C PHE A 181 7.37 -9.12 -1.84
N GLY A 182 6.39 -8.98 -2.74
CA GLY A 182 6.65 -8.71 -4.15
C GLY A 182 7.39 -7.39 -4.37
N MET A 183 6.98 -6.33 -3.65
CA MET A 183 7.67 -5.04 -3.69
C MET A 183 9.12 -5.17 -3.19
N ALA A 184 9.33 -5.87 -2.07
CA ALA A 184 10.68 -6.10 -1.54
C ALA A 184 11.57 -6.89 -2.51
N GLN A 185 11.04 -7.95 -3.11
CA GLN A 185 11.75 -8.74 -4.13
C GLN A 185 12.07 -7.91 -5.37
N MET A 186 11.16 -7.03 -5.80
CA MET A 186 11.40 -6.12 -6.92
C MET A 186 12.58 -5.18 -6.64
N GLN A 187 12.65 -4.60 -5.44
CA GLN A 187 13.77 -3.74 -5.03
C GLN A 187 15.10 -4.50 -4.91
N LEU A 188 15.05 -5.78 -4.53
CA LEU A 188 16.23 -6.66 -4.46
C LEU A 188 16.69 -7.19 -5.82
N GLY A 189 15.98 -6.88 -6.91
CA GLY A 189 16.35 -7.36 -8.25
C GLY A 189 15.90 -8.80 -8.52
N TYR A 190 14.84 -9.27 -7.86
CA TYR A 190 14.27 -10.61 -8.02
C TYR A 190 12.93 -10.56 -8.76
N GLY A 191 12.94 -10.11 -10.02
CA GLY A 191 11.73 -9.81 -10.79
C GLY A 191 10.79 -10.99 -11.00
N ARG A 192 11.34 -12.21 -11.15
CA ARG A 192 10.51 -13.42 -11.28
C ARG A 192 9.75 -13.71 -9.99
N GLN A 193 10.43 -13.69 -8.84
CA GLN A 193 9.77 -13.90 -7.56
C GLN A 193 8.74 -12.78 -7.31
N ALA A 194 9.09 -11.53 -7.62
CA ALA A 194 8.17 -10.40 -7.47
C ALA A 194 6.88 -10.59 -8.28
N LEU A 195 6.99 -11.08 -9.51
CA LEU A 195 5.82 -11.43 -10.33
C LEU A 195 4.94 -12.49 -9.67
N GLU A 196 5.56 -13.56 -9.15
CA GLU A 196 4.85 -14.65 -8.48
C GLU A 196 4.08 -14.13 -7.25
N GLU A 197 4.69 -13.25 -6.45
CA GLU A 197 4.03 -12.61 -5.30
C GLU A 197 2.86 -11.70 -5.74
N PHE A 198 3.05 -10.86 -6.76
CA PHE A 198 1.96 -10.00 -7.23
C PHE A 198 0.80 -10.79 -7.86
N GLU A 199 1.08 -11.91 -8.51
CA GLU A 199 0.05 -12.84 -9.00
C GLU A 199 -0.78 -13.41 -7.84
N GLN A 200 -0.13 -13.84 -6.75
CA GLN A 200 -0.84 -14.32 -5.55
C GLN A 200 -1.66 -13.19 -4.90
N ALA A 201 -1.08 -11.99 -4.79
CA ALA A 201 -1.78 -10.83 -4.25
C ALA A 201 -3.07 -10.52 -5.03
N ILE A 202 -2.99 -10.49 -6.36
CA ILE A 202 -4.12 -10.20 -7.24
C ILE A 202 -5.13 -11.35 -7.27
N ALA A 203 -4.70 -12.61 -7.17
CA ALA A 203 -5.61 -13.74 -7.05
C ALA A 203 -6.47 -13.68 -5.77
N LEU A 204 -5.86 -13.25 -4.66
CA LEU A 204 -6.53 -13.08 -3.36
C LEU A 204 -7.36 -11.79 -3.28
N ASN A 205 -6.86 -10.69 -3.83
CA ASN A 205 -7.55 -9.41 -3.89
C ASN A 205 -7.32 -8.73 -5.26
N PRO A 206 -8.18 -9.01 -6.26
CA PRO A 206 -8.05 -8.44 -7.59
C PRO A 206 -8.14 -6.90 -7.62
N ARG A 207 -8.67 -6.29 -6.55
CA ARG A 207 -8.87 -4.85 -6.41
C ARG A 207 -7.79 -4.17 -5.60
N ASP A 208 -6.74 -4.89 -5.16
CA ASP A 208 -5.61 -4.27 -4.47
C ASP A 208 -4.91 -3.29 -5.43
N PHE A 209 -5.11 -1.99 -5.20
CA PHE A 209 -4.59 -0.96 -6.09
C PHE A 209 -3.06 -0.96 -6.13
N GLN A 210 -2.39 -1.40 -5.05
CA GLN A 210 -0.93 -1.43 -4.98
C GLN A 210 -0.35 -2.65 -5.64
N ALA A 211 -0.95 -3.83 -5.43
CA ALA A 211 -0.54 -5.03 -6.18
C ALA A 211 -0.65 -4.79 -7.68
N ASN A 212 -1.74 -4.15 -8.12
CA ASN A 212 -1.94 -3.80 -9.53
C ASN A 212 -0.95 -2.74 -10.03
N TYR A 213 -0.64 -1.73 -9.21
CA TYR A 213 0.37 -0.72 -9.53
C TYR A 213 1.75 -1.36 -9.69
N PHE A 214 2.22 -2.13 -8.70
CA PHE A 214 3.53 -2.75 -8.74
C PHE A 214 3.65 -3.82 -9.81
N LEU A 215 2.57 -4.55 -10.13
CA LEU A 215 2.56 -5.47 -11.27
C LEU A 215 2.81 -4.73 -12.60
N GLY A 216 2.20 -3.56 -12.79
CA GLY A 216 2.44 -2.71 -13.95
C GLY A 216 3.86 -2.14 -13.99
N ASP A 217 4.35 -1.62 -12.86
CA ASP A 217 5.71 -1.11 -12.72
C ASP A 217 6.78 -2.19 -12.96
N LEU A 218 6.54 -3.41 -12.47
CA LEU A 218 7.37 -4.59 -12.73
C LEU A 218 7.44 -4.87 -14.24
N ALA A 219 6.30 -4.83 -14.93
CA ALA A 219 6.26 -5.05 -16.38
C ALA A 219 7.11 -4.01 -17.11
N VAL A 220 6.96 -2.72 -16.79
CA VAL A 220 7.75 -1.64 -17.40
C VAL A 220 9.24 -1.86 -17.15
N THR A 221 9.63 -1.97 -15.88
CA THR A 221 11.05 -2.01 -15.47
C THR A 221 11.78 -3.26 -15.97
N TRP A 222 11.18 -4.44 -15.78
CA TRP A 222 11.78 -5.71 -16.19
C TRP A 222 11.62 -5.99 -17.68
N GLY A 223 10.52 -5.54 -18.28
CA GLY A 223 10.34 -5.57 -19.73
C GLY A 223 11.42 -4.76 -20.45
N GLU A 224 11.67 -3.53 -20.01
CA GLU A 224 12.77 -2.71 -20.53
C GLU A 224 14.14 -3.34 -20.29
N HIS A 225 14.36 -3.98 -19.13
CA HIS A 225 15.58 -4.74 -18.87
C HIS A 225 15.78 -5.87 -19.90
N HIS A 226 14.75 -6.69 -20.15
CA HIS A 226 14.79 -7.75 -21.16
C HIS A 226 15.07 -7.20 -22.57
N LEU A 227 14.41 -6.12 -22.96
CA LEU A 227 14.59 -5.48 -24.26
C LEU A 227 16.01 -4.94 -24.46
N ARG A 228 16.61 -4.30 -23.44
CA ARG A 228 18.01 -3.83 -23.50
C ARG A 228 19.03 -4.95 -23.68
N GLN A 229 18.70 -6.15 -23.20
CA GLN A 229 19.52 -7.35 -23.38
C GLN A 229 19.21 -8.10 -24.69
N GLY A 230 18.36 -7.56 -25.56
CA GLY A 230 17.92 -8.22 -26.80
C GLY A 230 16.96 -9.41 -26.58
N MET A 231 16.53 -9.65 -25.34
CA MET A 231 15.64 -10.76 -24.98
C MET A 231 14.17 -10.41 -25.23
N ILE A 232 13.81 -10.09 -26.48
CA ILE A 232 12.45 -9.64 -26.82
C ILE A 232 11.39 -10.69 -26.48
N GLY A 233 11.70 -11.98 -26.68
CA GLY A 233 10.81 -13.08 -26.29
C GLY A 233 10.51 -13.11 -24.78
N GLY A 234 11.53 -12.87 -23.94
CA GLY A 234 11.37 -12.79 -22.49
C GLY A 234 10.49 -11.62 -22.06
N ALA A 235 10.61 -10.47 -22.72
CA ALA A 235 9.72 -9.33 -22.48
C ALA A 235 8.27 -9.66 -22.86
N ILE A 236 8.03 -10.30 -24.01
CA ILE A 236 6.70 -10.73 -24.45
C ILE A 236 6.08 -11.70 -23.43
N ASP A 237 6.84 -12.70 -22.97
CA ASP A 237 6.34 -13.66 -21.99
C ASP A 237 6.00 -13.00 -20.66
N LEU A 238 6.84 -12.09 -20.17
CA LEU A 238 6.56 -11.28 -18.99
C LEU A 238 5.26 -10.48 -19.14
N TYR A 239 5.12 -9.72 -20.23
CA TYR A 239 3.92 -8.91 -20.48
C TYR A 239 2.66 -9.75 -20.56
N ARG A 240 2.72 -10.91 -21.22
CA ARG A 240 1.57 -11.83 -21.30
C ARG A 240 1.18 -12.35 -19.93
N ARG A 241 2.15 -12.71 -19.10
CA ARG A 241 1.92 -13.20 -17.74
C ARG A 241 1.34 -12.12 -16.82
N VAL A 242 1.87 -10.90 -16.90
CA VAL A 242 1.30 -9.72 -16.23
C VAL A 242 -0.16 -9.48 -16.66
N LEU A 243 -0.46 -9.57 -17.96
CA LEU A 243 -1.80 -9.37 -18.48
C LEU A 243 -2.76 -10.54 -18.18
N GLN A 244 -2.24 -11.74 -17.89
CA GLN A 244 -3.06 -12.84 -17.34
C GLN A 244 -3.51 -12.51 -15.91
N ALA A 245 -2.63 -11.93 -15.09
CA ALA A 245 -2.97 -11.51 -13.74
C ALA A 245 -3.91 -10.29 -13.72
N ASN A 246 -3.60 -9.25 -14.51
CA ASN A 246 -4.49 -8.11 -14.71
C ASN A 246 -4.62 -7.73 -16.19
N PRO A 247 -5.73 -8.14 -16.85
CA PRO A 247 -5.96 -7.82 -18.26
C PRO A 247 -6.20 -6.34 -18.56
N ARG A 248 -6.41 -5.48 -17.56
CA ARG A 248 -6.81 -4.07 -17.74
C ARG A 248 -5.64 -3.09 -17.76
N LEU A 249 -4.41 -3.58 -17.67
CA LEU A 249 -3.21 -2.74 -17.70
C LEU A 249 -2.93 -2.25 -19.13
N ALA A 250 -3.53 -1.10 -19.47
CA ALA A 250 -3.42 -0.51 -20.81
C ALA A 250 -1.97 -0.27 -21.26
N GLU A 251 -1.12 0.19 -20.34
CA GLU A 251 0.30 0.41 -20.59
C GLU A 251 1.04 -0.87 -20.97
N VAL A 252 0.73 -1.99 -20.29
CA VAL A 252 1.36 -3.28 -20.58
C VAL A 252 0.90 -3.84 -21.94
N HIS A 253 -0.38 -3.65 -22.32
CA HIS A 253 -0.83 -3.97 -23.68
C HIS A 253 -0.08 -3.16 -24.73
N TYR A 254 0.17 -1.88 -24.48
CA TYR A 254 0.94 -1.03 -25.38
C TYR A 254 2.39 -1.52 -25.51
N LEU A 255 3.07 -1.84 -24.40
CA LEU A 255 4.43 -2.38 -24.40
C LEU A 255 4.51 -3.73 -25.13
N LEU A 256 3.52 -4.60 -24.92
CA LEU A 256 3.41 -5.88 -25.63
C LEU A 256 3.26 -5.66 -27.15
N ALA A 257 2.48 -4.67 -27.57
CA ALA A 257 2.36 -4.32 -28.98
C ALA A 257 3.69 -3.87 -29.59
N GLN A 258 4.44 -3.00 -28.90
CA GLN A 258 5.78 -2.56 -29.35
C GLN A 258 6.76 -3.74 -29.46
N ALA A 259 6.72 -4.68 -28.51
CA ALA A 259 7.55 -5.87 -28.57
C ALA A 259 7.19 -6.76 -29.78
N TYR A 260 5.89 -6.93 -30.07
CA TYR A 260 5.44 -7.65 -31.27
C TYR A 260 5.84 -6.97 -32.58
N GLU A 261 5.77 -5.65 -32.68
CA GLU A 261 6.25 -4.91 -33.86
C GLU A 261 7.74 -5.15 -34.10
N THR A 262 8.54 -5.16 -33.04
CA THR A 262 9.99 -5.38 -33.12
C THR A 262 10.34 -6.74 -33.74
N ILE A 263 9.50 -7.77 -33.53
CA ILE A 263 9.68 -9.11 -34.12
C ILE A 263 8.82 -9.34 -35.39
N GLY A 264 8.21 -8.28 -35.94
CA GLY A 264 7.45 -8.35 -37.19
C GLY A 264 6.06 -8.99 -37.09
N GLN A 265 5.55 -9.24 -35.89
CA GLN A 265 4.23 -9.85 -35.64
C GLN A 265 3.12 -8.80 -35.69
N LYS A 266 2.84 -8.27 -36.89
CA LYS A 266 1.97 -7.10 -37.10
C LYS A 266 0.53 -7.30 -36.61
N GLU A 267 -0.05 -8.48 -36.82
CA GLU A 267 -1.42 -8.79 -36.43
C GLU A 267 -1.58 -8.79 -34.90
N LEU A 268 -0.62 -9.40 -34.20
CA LEU A 268 -0.58 -9.44 -32.73
C LEU A 268 -0.36 -8.04 -32.14
N ALA A 269 0.52 -7.24 -32.76
CA ALA A 269 0.73 -5.85 -32.36
C ALA A 269 -0.57 -5.02 -32.49
N GLN A 270 -1.26 -5.12 -33.63
CA GLN A 270 -2.54 -4.41 -33.83
C GLN A 270 -3.61 -4.84 -32.83
N GLN A 271 -3.67 -6.12 -32.46
CA GLN A 271 -4.58 -6.59 -31.42
C GLN A 271 -4.22 -5.98 -30.06
N ALA A 272 -2.97 -6.03 -29.66
CA ALA A 272 -2.51 -5.47 -28.39
C ALA A 272 -2.72 -3.94 -28.31
N TYR A 273 -2.48 -3.19 -29.39
CA TYR A 273 -2.80 -1.77 -29.44
C TYR A 273 -4.30 -1.47 -29.29
N ARG A 274 -5.17 -2.31 -29.88
CA ARG A 274 -6.62 -2.16 -29.70
C ARG A 274 -7.04 -2.38 -28.24
N GLU A 275 -6.46 -3.37 -27.58
CA GLU A 275 -6.71 -3.61 -26.15
C GLU A 275 -6.19 -2.46 -25.27
N ALA A 276 -4.99 -1.93 -25.56
CA ALA A 276 -4.45 -0.76 -24.87
C ALA A 276 -5.41 0.43 -24.95
N LEU A 277 -5.91 0.75 -26.15
CA LEU A 277 -6.87 1.83 -26.39
C LEU A 277 -8.25 1.55 -25.78
N ARG A 278 -8.67 0.29 -25.69
CA ARG A 278 -9.92 -0.11 -25.04
C ARG A 278 -9.92 0.24 -23.56
N PHE A 279 -8.81 0.01 -22.87
CA PHE A 279 -8.68 0.28 -21.44
C PHE A 279 -8.25 1.72 -21.13
N ASN A 280 -7.46 2.35 -21.99
CA ASN A 280 -7.12 3.77 -21.88
C ASN A 280 -7.05 4.43 -23.28
N PRO A 281 -8.15 5.08 -23.71
CA PRO A 281 -8.17 5.78 -25.00
C PRO A 281 -7.11 6.89 -25.15
N ALA A 282 -6.59 7.43 -24.05
CA ALA A 282 -5.60 8.51 -24.05
C ALA A 282 -4.14 8.03 -24.18
N ILE A 283 -3.89 6.71 -24.21
CA ILE A 283 -2.54 6.13 -24.17
C ILE A 283 -1.62 6.58 -25.33
N LYS A 284 -2.20 7.00 -26.46
CA LYS A 284 -1.46 7.56 -27.61
C LYS A 284 -0.85 8.93 -27.36
N ALA A 285 -1.39 9.73 -26.44
CA ALA A 285 -0.98 11.13 -26.24
C ALA A 285 0.23 11.30 -25.30
N GLN A 286 0.61 10.27 -24.54
CA GLN A 286 1.61 10.39 -23.46
C GLN A 286 3.08 10.26 -23.90
N LYS A 287 3.38 9.63 -25.04
CA LYS A 287 4.77 9.42 -25.50
C LYS A 287 5.24 10.37 -26.61
N THR A 288 4.36 11.17 -27.21
CA THR A 288 4.75 12.27 -28.11
C THR A 288 5.21 13.53 -27.36
N ALA A 289 5.13 13.53 -26.03
CA ALA A 289 5.41 14.68 -25.16
C ALA A 289 6.66 14.50 -24.25
N ARG A 290 7.49 13.48 -24.49
CA ARG A 290 8.79 13.29 -23.80
C ARG A 290 9.94 13.37 -24.80
#